data_AF-A0A935U2K6-F1
#
_entry.id   AF-A0A935U2K6-F1
#
_cell.length_a   1.000
_cell.length_b   1.000
_cell.length_c   1.000
_cell.angle_alpha   90.00
_cell.angle_beta   90.00
_cell.angle_gamma   90.00
#
_symmetry.space_group_name_H-M   'P 1'
#
loop_
_entity.id
_entity.type
_entity.pdbx_description
1 polymer ?
#
loop_
_entity_poly.entity_id
_entity_poly.type
_entity_poly.pdbx_seq_one_letter_code
_entity_poly.pdbx_strand_id
1 'polypeptide(L)'
;MPPRYLHTAADVDAAIQLDHTTEGLHLDFKAAIPGFGTKEDKDPLELCRDVTQFANHQGGCLLIGVAEKMNASKLKVAAGFNPVQEPDKLRAGIEEAITNYCVPNTFTHYIEIIPHPSGTLLAVNVPPSRIPIILWDRQHHTMQAVTRNNHGKHYLNPDELERLRMNGSRAAKIAFDEATKSEPSGAIVLSPGYLQWSGTTQRWYRKHSLPFTFSQVTDSTFTLQASQGSGNGYPSITIPYGLIRECWRDGHGQPTLLLHLDIEYDQNGELRFVDGHPQG
;
A
#
# COMPACT_ATOMS: atom_id res chain seq x y z
N MET A 1 1.28 9.70 -6.29
CA MET A 1 -0.11 9.43 -6.71
C MET A 1 -0.46 8.04 -6.22
N PRO A 2 -1.61 7.80 -5.58
CA PRO A 2 -1.95 6.45 -5.12
C PRO A 2 -2.06 5.48 -6.30
N PRO A 3 -1.83 4.17 -6.09
CA PRO A 3 -2.02 3.18 -7.13
C PRO A 3 -3.47 3.21 -7.63
N ARG A 4 -3.63 3.18 -8.96
CA ARG A 4 -4.93 3.08 -9.60
C ARG A 4 -5.19 1.61 -9.91
N TYR A 5 -6.12 1.01 -9.18
CA TYR A 5 -6.59 -0.34 -9.47
C TYR A 5 -7.58 -0.33 -10.62
N LEU A 6 -7.52 -1.37 -11.45
CA LEU A 6 -8.35 -1.50 -12.64
C LEU A 6 -9.37 -2.62 -12.40
N HIS A 7 -10.66 -2.28 -12.42
CA HIS A 7 -11.74 -3.24 -12.20
C HIS A 7 -12.65 -3.37 -13.43
N THR A 8 -12.66 -2.35 -14.30
CA THR A 8 -13.58 -2.24 -15.43
C THR A 8 -12.87 -1.77 -16.70
N ALA A 9 -13.51 -1.94 -17.86
CA ALA A 9 -13.00 -1.38 -19.12
C ALA A 9 -12.83 0.14 -19.06
N ALA A 10 -13.75 0.84 -18.40
CA ALA A 10 -13.66 2.30 -18.22
C ALA A 10 -12.41 2.70 -17.42
N ASP A 11 -12.00 1.88 -16.44
CA ASP A 11 -10.73 2.12 -15.71
C ASP A 11 -9.53 1.98 -16.64
N VAL A 12 -9.54 0.95 -17.50
CA VAL A 12 -8.49 0.70 -18.50
C VAL A 12 -8.40 1.87 -19.48
N ASP A 13 -9.51 2.28 -20.08
CA ASP A 13 -9.58 3.40 -21.05
C ASP A 13 -9.06 4.71 -20.44
N ALA A 14 -9.40 4.96 -19.17
CA ALA A 14 -8.99 6.17 -18.48
C ALA A 14 -7.56 6.09 -17.93
N ALA A 15 -6.95 4.91 -17.83
CA ALA A 15 -5.56 4.74 -17.38
C ALA A 15 -4.58 4.59 -18.55
N ILE A 16 -5.04 4.10 -19.70
CA ILE A 16 -4.18 3.68 -20.80
C ILE A 16 -4.56 4.40 -22.09
N GLN A 17 -3.62 5.18 -22.57
CA GLN A 17 -3.60 5.69 -23.93
C GLN A 17 -2.46 5.00 -24.67
N LEU A 18 -2.79 4.23 -25.72
CA LEU A 18 -1.79 3.53 -26.52
C LEU A 18 -0.74 4.50 -27.05
N ASP A 19 0.51 4.05 -27.08
CA ASP A 19 1.72 4.78 -27.46
C ASP A 19 2.12 5.96 -26.55
N HIS A 20 1.32 6.27 -25.54
CA HIS A 20 1.53 7.41 -24.65
C HIS A 20 1.70 7.00 -23.18
N THR A 21 0.88 6.08 -22.66
CA THR A 21 0.99 5.64 -21.27
C THR A 21 2.24 4.79 -21.09
N THR A 22 3.18 5.30 -20.29
CA THR A 22 4.38 4.57 -19.87
C THR A 22 4.07 3.63 -18.71
N GLU A 23 4.82 2.54 -18.60
CA GLU A 23 4.93 1.83 -17.32
C GLU A 23 5.44 2.77 -16.23
N GLY A 24 5.11 2.47 -14.98
CA GLY A 24 5.51 3.30 -13.86
C GLY A 24 5.64 2.54 -12.54
N LEU A 25 5.56 3.30 -11.45
CA LEU A 25 5.63 2.77 -10.09
C LEU A 25 4.42 1.92 -9.69
N HIS A 26 3.27 2.12 -10.35
CA HIS A 26 2.00 1.50 -9.97
C HIS A 26 1.31 0.74 -11.12
N LEU A 27 1.93 0.68 -12.29
CA LEU A 27 1.35 0.03 -13.47
C LEU A 27 2.47 -0.63 -14.28
N ASP A 28 2.30 -1.91 -14.58
CA ASP A 28 3.19 -2.74 -15.40
C ASP A 28 2.35 -3.49 -16.44
N PHE A 29 2.83 -3.59 -17.67
CA PHE A 29 2.12 -4.20 -18.79
C PHE A 29 2.75 -5.54 -19.16
N LYS A 30 1.90 -6.54 -19.43
CA LYS A 30 2.34 -7.82 -20.01
C LYS A 30 1.45 -8.20 -21.16
N ALA A 31 2.04 -8.50 -22.33
CA ALA A 31 1.28 -9.04 -23.44
C ALA A 31 0.68 -10.41 -23.10
N ALA A 32 1.44 -11.24 -22.39
CA ALA A 32 1.07 -12.55 -21.89
C ALA A 32 1.98 -12.90 -20.70
N ILE A 33 1.58 -13.85 -19.86
CA ILE A 33 2.47 -14.41 -18.84
C ILE A 33 3.13 -15.67 -19.42
N PRO A 34 4.46 -15.70 -19.55
CA PRO A 34 5.17 -16.91 -20.00
C PRO A 34 4.87 -18.12 -19.09
N GLY A 35 4.80 -19.32 -19.65
CA GLY A 35 4.54 -20.56 -18.91
C GLY A 35 3.06 -20.92 -18.73
N PHE A 36 2.14 -19.99 -19.00
CA PHE A 36 0.70 -20.28 -19.03
C PHE A 36 0.22 -20.47 -20.48
N GLY A 37 0.06 -21.73 -20.90
CA GLY A 37 -0.52 -22.09 -22.21
C GLY A 37 0.48 -22.33 -23.34
N THR A 38 1.78 -22.16 -23.10
CA THR A 38 2.84 -22.55 -24.05
C THR A 38 3.74 -23.62 -23.43
N LYS A 39 4.21 -24.59 -24.24
CA LYS A 39 5.12 -25.67 -23.81
C LYS A 39 6.54 -25.21 -23.43
N GLU A 40 6.77 -23.90 -23.37
CA GLU A 40 8.07 -23.37 -23.00
C GLU A 40 8.17 -23.34 -21.48
N ASP A 41 9.15 -24.09 -20.95
CA ASP A 41 9.55 -24.07 -19.54
C ASP A 41 9.98 -22.65 -19.16
N LYS A 42 9.03 -21.83 -18.70
CA LYS A 42 9.31 -20.47 -18.24
C LYS A 42 8.71 -20.23 -16.87
N ASP A 43 9.46 -19.41 -16.15
CA ASP A 43 9.59 -19.34 -14.70
C ASP A 43 8.40 -18.59 -14.04
N PRO A 44 7.45 -19.27 -13.36
CA PRO A 44 6.39 -18.63 -12.60
C PRO A 44 6.91 -17.65 -11.53
N LEU A 45 8.19 -17.76 -11.16
CA LEU A 45 8.86 -16.84 -10.25
C LEU A 45 8.93 -15.42 -10.82
N GLU A 46 9.02 -15.23 -12.15
CA GLU A 46 9.06 -13.89 -12.76
C GLU A 46 7.73 -13.14 -12.57
N LEU A 47 6.61 -13.84 -12.75
CA LEU A 47 5.28 -13.32 -12.41
C LEU A 47 5.22 -12.94 -10.92
N CYS A 48 5.69 -13.82 -10.05
CA CYS A 48 5.69 -13.54 -8.62
C CYS A 48 6.62 -12.36 -8.26
N ARG A 49 7.74 -12.14 -8.96
CA ARG A 49 8.54 -10.90 -8.84
C ARG A 49 7.72 -9.68 -9.24
N ASP A 50 6.94 -9.77 -10.31
CA ASP A 50 6.10 -8.67 -10.77
C ASP A 50 4.97 -8.31 -9.79
N VAL A 51 4.43 -9.30 -9.07
CA VAL A 51 3.41 -9.10 -8.03
C VAL A 51 4.05 -8.59 -6.73
N THR A 52 5.10 -9.25 -6.25
CA THR A 52 5.74 -8.94 -4.96
C THR A 52 6.42 -7.57 -4.95
N GLN A 53 6.96 -7.09 -6.08
CA GLN A 53 7.52 -5.74 -6.16
C GLN A 53 6.48 -4.66 -5.80
N PHE A 54 5.20 -4.86 -6.15
CA PHE A 54 4.12 -3.94 -5.80
C PHE A 54 3.70 -4.09 -4.34
N ALA A 55 3.54 -5.34 -3.87
CA ALA A 55 3.21 -5.62 -2.47
C ALA A 55 4.25 -5.03 -1.51
N ASN A 56 5.52 -5.03 -1.88
CA ASN A 56 6.63 -4.47 -1.10
C ASN A 56 6.88 -2.98 -1.36
N HIS A 57 6.09 -2.34 -2.22
CA HIS A 57 6.16 -0.91 -2.52
C HIS A 57 4.89 -0.19 -2.02
N GLN A 58 4.31 0.70 -2.82
CA GLN A 58 3.06 1.41 -2.54
C GLN A 58 1.84 0.73 -3.18
N GLY A 59 1.99 -0.53 -3.60
CA GLY A 59 1.01 -1.24 -4.40
C GLY A 59 1.05 -0.83 -5.87
N GLY A 60 0.23 -1.51 -6.67
CA GLY A 60 0.12 -1.27 -8.11
C GLY A 60 -0.78 -2.29 -8.80
N CYS A 61 -0.78 -2.23 -10.12
CA CYS A 61 -1.54 -3.13 -10.99
C CYS A 61 -0.60 -3.73 -12.04
N LEU A 62 -0.59 -5.05 -12.15
CA LEU A 62 -0.03 -5.75 -13.30
C LEU A 62 -1.17 -6.01 -14.29
N LEU A 63 -1.16 -5.33 -15.44
CA LEU A 63 -2.20 -5.50 -16.45
C LEU A 63 -1.72 -6.45 -17.56
N ILE A 64 -2.38 -7.59 -17.65
CA ILE A 64 -2.10 -8.66 -18.59
C ILE A 64 -3.05 -8.56 -19.77
N GLY A 65 -2.50 -8.77 -20.95
CA GLY A 65 -3.14 -8.58 -22.25
C GLY A 65 -2.88 -7.21 -22.86
N VAL A 66 -1.82 -6.52 -22.42
CA VAL A 66 -1.36 -5.26 -23.03
C VAL A 66 0.08 -5.43 -23.46
N ALA A 67 0.32 -5.34 -24.77
CA ALA A 67 1.65 -5.36 -25.34
C ALA A 67 2.40 -4.07 -25.01
N GLU A 68 3.70 -4.17 -24.84
CA GLU A 68 4.58 -3.05 -24.57
C GLU A 68 5.58 -2.84 -25.72
N LYS A 69 6.01 -1.60 -25.94
CA LYS A 69 7.13 -1.27 -26.83
C LYS A 69 8.01 -0.20 -26.20
N MET A 70 9.27 -0.16 -26.61
CA MET A 70 10.16 0.94 -26.25
C MET A 70 9.87 2.15 -27.14
N ASN A 71 9.60 3.30 -26.53
CA ASN A 71 9.44 4.57 -27.25
C ASN A 71 10.82 5.21 -27.57
N ALA A 72 10.82 6.37 -28.25
CA ALA A 72 12.04 7.10 -28.60
C ALA A 72 12.89 7.52 -27.38
N SER A 73 12.26 7.68 -26.21
CA SER A 73 12.92 7.99 -24.94
C SER A 73 13.41 6.76 -24.17
N LYS A 74 13.34 5.56 -24.77
CA LYS A 74 13.66 4.26 -24.14
C LYS A 74 12.80 3.97 -22.91
N LEU A 75 11.56 4.42 -22.91
CA LEU A 75 10.56 4.04 -21.92
C LEU A 75 9.60 3.02 -22.52
N LYS A 76 9.19 2.04 -21.71
CA LYS A 76 8.15 1.08 -22.10
C LYS A 76 6.79 1.77 -22.08
N VAL A 77 6.09 1.72 -23.21
CA VAL A 77 4.74 2.25 -23.38
C VAL A 77 3.79 1.16 -23.83
N ALA A 78 2.51 1.28 -23.48
CA ALA A 78 1.46 0.41 -24.01
C ALA A 78 1.39 0.53 -25.53
N ALA A 79 1.58 -0.57 -26.25
CA ALA A 79 1.65 -0.63 -27.72
C ALA A 79 0.39 -1.17 -28.38
N GLY A 80 -0.40 -1.97 -27.65
CA GLY A 80 -1.63 -2.57 -28.16
C GLY A 80 -2.23 -3.56 -27.18
N PHE A 81 -3.44 -4.03 -27.49
CA PHE A 81 -4.12 -5.06 -26.70
C PHE A 81 -3.85 -6.45 -27.28
N ASN A 82 -3.56 -7.41 -26.41
CA ASN A 82 -3.36 -8.83 -26.72
C ASN A 82 -4.27 -9.69 -25.82
N PRO A 83 -5.53 -9.90 -26.20
CA PRO A 83 -6.53 -10.51 -25.33
C PRO A 83 -6.14 -11.88 -24.77
N VAL A 84 -6.42 -12.08 -23.49
CA VAL A 84 -6.23 -13.36 -22.79
C VAL A 84 -7.31 -14.34 -23.25
N GLN A 85 -6.89 -15.48 -23.81
CA GLN A 85 -7.79 -16.48 -24.38
C GLN A 85 -8.49 -17.35 -23.32
N GLU A 86 -7.77 -17.74 -22.26
CA GLU A 86 -8.29 -18.57 -21.16
C GLU A 86 -8.13 -17.82 -19.82
N PRO A 87 -8.88 -16.73 -19.58
CA PRO A 87 -8.67 -15.83 -18.44
C PRO A 87 -8.83 -16.52 -17.08
N ASP A 88 -9.80 -17.42 -16.93
CA ASP A 88 -10.01 -18.17 -15.69
C ASP A 88 -8.85 -19.12 -15.36
N LYS A 89 -8.31 -19.79 -16.38
CA LYS A 89 -7.16 -20.69 -16.24
C LYS A 89 -5.90 -19.91 -15.90
N LEU A 90 -5.69 -18.76 -16.54
CA LEU A 90 -4.57 -17.87 -16.20
C LEU A 90 -4.71 -17.34 -14.77
N ARG A 91 -5.91 -16.92 -14.36
CA ARG A 91 -6.20 -16.51 -12.98
C ARG A 91 -5.82 -17.61 -11.98
N ALA A 92 -6.33 -18.83 -12.16
CA ALA A 92 -6.02 -19.96 -11.30
C ALA A 92 -4.50 -20.24 -11.26
N GLY A 93 -3.84 -20.13 -12.40
CA GLY A 93 -2.40 -20.28 -12.51
C GLY A 93 -1.58 -19.21 -11.77
N ILE A 94 -2.03 -17.95 -11.79
CA ILE A 94 -1.42 -16.87 -11.01
C ILE A 94 -1.57 -17.13 -9.51
N GLU A 95 -2.77 -17.53 -9.06
CA GLU A 95 -3.04 -17.90 -7.66
C GLU A 95 -2.14 -19.05 -7.18
N GLU A 96 -1.98 -20.09 -8.02
CA GLU A 96 -1.10 -21.21 -7.74
C GLU A 96 0.37 -20.77 -7.65
N ALA A 97 0.83 -19.91 -8.57
CA ALA A 97 2.18 -19.37 -8.54
C ALA A 97 2.43 -18.55 -7.26
N ILE A 98 1.49 -17.67 -6.87
CA ILE A 98 1.58 -16.91 -5.62
C ILE A 98 1.65 -17.85 -4.42
N THR A 99 0.79 -18.86 -4.38
CA THR A 99 0.74 -19.86 -3.30
C THR A 99 2.06 -20.61 -3.15
N ASN A 100 2.69 -20.97 -4.27
CA ASN A 100 3.89 -21.80 -4.30
C ASN A 100 5.19 -21.03 -4.04
N TYR A 101 5.28 -19.78 -4.51
CA TYR A 101 6.52 -19.01 -4.51
C TYR A 101 6.54 -17.80 -3.57
N CYS A 102 5.40 -17.26 -3.12
CA CYS A 102 5.39 -16.09 -2.24
C CYS A 102 5.29 -16.48 -0.76
N VAL A 103 6.02 -15.76 0.10
CA VAL A 103 6.07 -15.97 1.56
C VAL A 103 6.00 -14.62 2.28
N PRO A 104 4.95 -14.36 3.07
CA PRO A 104 3.72 -15.16 3.16
C PRO A 104 2.93 -15.10 1.84
N ASN A 105 2.16 -16.15 1.55
CA ASN A 105 1.23 -16.19 0.41
C ASN A 105 -0.17 -15.64 0.77
N THR A 106 -0.36 -15.15 1.98
CA THR A 106 -1.65 -14.63 2.50
C THR A 106 -1.80 -13.12 2.34
N PHE A 107 -0.95 -12.46 1.55
CA PHE A 107 -1.06 -11.03 1.31
C PHE A 107 -2.23 -10.72 0.38
N THR A 108 -2.84 -9.56 0.58
CA THR A 108 -4.00 -9.12 -0.20
C THR A 108 -3.61 -8.87 -1.66
N HIS A 109 -4.38 -9.44 -2.57
CA HIS A 109 -4.35 -9.17 -4.00
C HIS A 109 -5.71 -9.50 -4.61
N TYR A 110 -6.02 -8.91 -5.76
CA TYR A 110 -7.26 -9.14 -6.48
C TYR A 110 -6.95 -9.38 -7.95
N ILE A 111 -7.51 -10.44 -8.53
CA ILE A 111 -7.37 -10.75 -9.95
C ILE A 111 -8.71 -10.53 -10.64
N GLU A 112 -8.79 -9.43 -11.38
CA GLU A 112 -9.99 -9.00 -12.10
C GLU A 112 -9.91 -9.43 -13.56
N ILE A 113 -10.94 -10.14 -14.03
CA ILE A 113 -11.12 -10.43 -15.45
C ILE A 113 -11.95 -9.28 -16.03
N ILE A 114 -11.37 -8.52 -16.95
CA ILE A 114 -11.95 -7.28 -17.47
C ILE A 114 -12.40 -7.50 -18.92
N PRO A 115 -13.71 -7.60 -19.21
CA PRO A 115 -14.23 -7.56 -20.57
C PRO A 115 -14.01 -6.17 -21.16
N HIS A 116 -13.24 -6.06 -22.24
CA HIS A 116 -12.92 -4.80 -22.91
C HIS A 116 -13.25 -4.91 -24.40
N PRO A 117 -13.57 -3.81 -25.13
CA PRO A 117 -13.92 -3.88 -26.55
C PRO A 117 -12.86 -4.55 -27.44
N SER A 118 -11.59 -4.48 -27.06
CA SER A 118 -10.49 -5.16 -27.77
C SER A 118 -10.31 -6.63 -27.39
N GLY A 119 -11.10 -7.17 -26.44
CA GLY A 119 -11.03 -8.54 -25.92
C GLY A 119 -10.86 -8.57 -24.40
N THR A 120 -10.70 -9.77 -23.83
CA THR A 120 -10.56 -9.94 -22.38
C THR A 120 -9.16 -9.60 -21.89
N LEU A 121 -9.08 -8.77 -20.86
CA LEU A 121 -7.84 -8.43 -20.14
C LEU A 121 -7.89 -9.00 -18.73
N LEU A 122 -6.75 -9.03 -18.04
CA LEU A 122 -6.67 -9.49 -16.65
C LEU A 122 -5.80 -8.55 -15.84
N ALA A 123 -6.36 -7.95 -14.79
CA ALA A 123 -5.66 -7.04 -13.90
C ALA A 123 -5.35 -7.72 -12.57
N VAL A 124 -4.08 -7.77 -12.18
CA VAL A 124 -3.66 -8.20 -10.84
C VAL A 124 -3.42 -6.94 -10.01
N ASN A 125 -4.45 -6.54 -9.26
CA ASN A 125 -4.43 -5.39 -8.36
C ASN A 125 -3.79 -5.80 -7.03
N VAL A 126 -2.65 -5.20 -6.71
CA VAL A 126 -1.84 -5.55 -5.54
C VAL A 126 -1.78 -4.36 -4.59
N PRO A 127 -2.55 -4.37 -3.49
CA PRO A 127 -2.36 -3.47 -2.37
C PRO A 127 -0.95 -3.54 -1.78
N PRO A 128 -0.45 -2.44 -1.21
CA PRO A 128 0.79 -2.50 -0.45
C PRO A 128 0.59 -3.39 0.79
N SER A 129 1.45 -4.40 0.94
CA SER A 129 1.44 -5.31 2.08
C SER A 129 2.07 -4.68 3.31
N ARG A 130 1.52 -4.92 4.50
CA ARG A 130 2.10 -4.46 5.78
C ARG A 130 3.38 -5.20 6.17
N ILE A 131 3.59 -6.38 5.62
CA ILE A 131 4.76 -7.23 5.84
C ILE A 131 5.48 -7.47 4.52
N PRO A 132 6.83 -7.55 4.50
CA PRO A 132 7.56 -7.88 3.29
C PRO A 132 7.15 -9.25 2.77
N ILE A 133 6.92 -9.34 1.47
CA ILE A 133 6.67 -10.58 0.75
C ILE A 133 7.97 -11.02 0.09
N ILE A 134 8.44 -12.20 0.46
CA ILE A 134 9.67 -12.81 -0.03
C ILE A 134 9.29 -13.88 -1.03
N LEU A 135 10.05 -13.98 -2.11
CA LEU A 135 9.98 -15.08 -3.06
C LEU A 135 10.88 -16.21 -2.58
N TRP A 136 10.35 -17.41 -2.52
CA TRP A 136 11.10 -18.62 -2.18
C TRP A 136 11.13 -19.56 -3.39
N ASP A 137 12.31 -19.66 -4.00
CA ASP A 137 12.57 -20.67 -5.02
C ASP A 137 13.01 -21.97 -4.34
N ARG A 138 12.08 -22.94 -4.25
CA ARG A 138 12.34 -24.23 -3.60
C ARG A 138 13.35 -25.08 -4.35
N GLN A 139 13.44 -24.94 -5.67
CA GLN A 139 14.31 -25.76 -6.50
C GLN A 139 15.77 -25.36 -6.30
N HIS A 140 16.03 -24.06 -6.21
CA HIS A 140 17.39 -23.53 -6.04
C HIS A 140 17.72 -23.14 -4.59
N HIS A 141 16.77 -23.28 -3.66
CA HIS A 141 16.89 -22.85 -2.26
C HIS A 141 17.31 -21.38 -2.12
N THR A 142 16.77 -20.51 -2.98
CA THR A 142 17.07 -19.08 -2.94
C THR A 142 15.86 -18.28 -2.45
N MET A 143 16.14 -17.19 -1.75
CA MET A 143 15.15 -16.20 -1.34
C MET A 143 15.44 -14.88 -2.03
N GLN A 144 14.39 -14.20 -2.50
CA GLN A 144 14.49 -12.89 -3.12
C GLN A 144 13.42 -11.97 -2.53
N ALA A 145 13.80 -10.78 -2.10
CA ALA A 145 12.85 -9.73 -1.78
C ALA A 145 12.98 -8.63 -2.84
N VAL A 146 11.88 -8.31 -3.50
CA VAL A 146 11.86 -7.34 -4.61
C VAL A 146 10.90 -6.22 -4.24
N THR A 147 11.27 -4.98 -4.53
CA THR A 147 10.39 -3.80 -4.48
C THR A 147 10.42 -3.08 -5.82
N ARG A 148 9.48 -2.16 -6.06
CA ARG A 148 9.44 -1.33 -7.27
C ARG A 148 10.17 0.00 -7.03
N ASN A 149 10.89 0.49 -8.04
CA ASN A 149 11.40 1.85 -8.11
C ASN A 149 11.13 2.45 -9.51
N ASN A 150 11.59 3.68 -9.76
CA ASN A 150 11.38 4.38 -11.05
C ASN A 150 12.07 3.71 -12.25
N HIS A 151 12.97 2.75 -12.01
CA HIS A 151 13.73 2.02 -13.01
C HIS A 151 13.28 0.56 -13.16
N GLY A 152 12.25 0.13 -12.43
CA GLY A 152 11.71 -1.22 -12.45
C GLY A 152 11.90 -1.96 -11.13
N LYS A 153 12.33 -3.23 -11.22
CA LYS A 153 12.56 -4.11 -10.06
C LYS A 153 13.83 -3.70 -9.31
N HIS A 154 13.74 -3.57 -7.99
CA HIS A 154 14.87 -3.39 -7.08
C HIS A 154 14.96 -4.57 -6.13
N TYR A 155 16.07 -5.29 -6.15
CA TYR A 155 16.32 -6.43 -5.25
C TYR A 155 16.86 -5.91 -3.93
N LEU A 156 16.16 -6.21 -2.84
CA LEU A 156 16.53 -5.78 -1.51
C LEU A 156 17.65 -6.68 -0.96
N ASN A 157 18.71 -6.05 -0.48
CA ASN A 157 19.67 -6.74 0.37
C ASN A 157 19.09 -6.98 1.79
N PRO A 158 19.75 -7.79 2.65
CA PRO A 158 19.25 -8.07 4.00
C PRO A 158 18.95 -6.82 4.84
N ASP A 159 19.80 -5.80 4.80
CA ASP A 159 19.62 -4.57 5.58
C ASP A 159 18.41 -3.77 5.08
N GLU A 160 18.23 -3.66 3.76
CA GLU A 160 17.07 -2.99 3.17
C GLU A 160 15.77 -3.74 3.47
N LEU A 161 15.79 -5.07 3.44
CA LEU A 161 14.65 -5.91 3.81
C LEU A 161 14.30 -5.74 5.30
N GLU A 162 15.31 -5.70 6.17
CA GLU A 162 15.11 -5.45 7.60
C GLU A 162 14.52 -4.05 7.82
N ARG A 163 15.03 -3.02 7.15
CA ARG A 163 14.44 -1.67 7.18
C ARG A 163 13.01 -1.66 6.67
N LEU A 164 12.71 -2.37 5.58
CA LEU A 164 11.34 -2.47 5.06
C LEU A 164 10.40 -3.13 6.07
N ARG A 165 10.87 -4.17 6.77
CA ARG A 165 10.14 -4.84 7.86
C ARG A 165 9.94 -3.93 9.07
N MET A 166 10.97 -3.16 9.45
CA MET A 166 10.95 -2.23 10.59
C MET A 166 10.25 -0.91 10.28
N ASN A 167 9.90 -0.65 9.02
CA ASN A 167 9.19 0.56 8.62
C ASN A 167 7.71 0.49 9.04
N GLY A 168 7.47 0.56 10.36
CA GLY A 168 6.15 0.64 10.96
C GLY A 168 5.34 1.80 10.36
N SER A 169 6.00 2.90 10.00
CA SER A 169 5.38 4.05 9.33
C SER A 169 4.70 3.67 8.01
N ARG A 170 5.25 2.73 7.24
CA ARG A 170 4.63 2.27 6.00
C ARG A 170 3.36 1.47 6.29
N ALA A 171 3.42 0.46 7.15
CA ALA A 171 2.26 -0.36 7.51
C ALA A 171 1.13 0.50 8.12
N ALA A 172 1.51 1.42 8.99
CA ALA A 172 0.65 2.42 9.59
C ALA A 172 -0.01 3.35 8.57
N LYS A 173 0.78 3.91 7.63
CA LYS A 173 0.27 4.79 6.58
C LYS A 173 -0.73 4.07 5.70
N ILE A 174 -0.44 2.84 5.29
CA ILE A 174 -1.37 2.03 4.47
C ILE A 174 -2.69 1.84 5.22
N ALA A 175 -2.61 1.46 6.50
CA ALA A 175 -3.81 1.28 7.32
C ALA A 175 -4.60 2.58 7.49
N PHE A 176 -3.89 3.71 7.67
CA PHE A 176 -4.47 5.04 7.75
C PHE A 176 -5.17 5.45 6.45
N ASP A 177 -4.50 5.33 5.31
CA ASP A 177 -5.04 5.67 3.99
C ASP A 177 -6.28 4.82 3.67
N GLU A 178 -6.24 3.52 3.97
CA GLU A 178 -7.36 2.60 3.78
C GLU A 178 -8.55 2.99 4.67
N ALA A 179 -8.32 3.25 5.96
CA ALA A 179 -9.37 3.63 6.88
C ALA A 179 -9.99 4.98 6.50
N THR A 180 -9.22 5.92 5.95
CA THR A 180 -9.68 7.29 5.64
C THR A 180 -10.25 7.47 4.23
N LYS A 181 -10.04 6.50 3.31
CA LYS A 181 -10.41 6.60 1.88
C LYS A 181 -11.86 7.04 1.60
N SER A 182 -12.82 6.67 2.44
CA SER A 182 -14.24 7.03 2.27
C SER A 182 -14.76 8.04 3.30
N GLU A 183 -13.88 8.73 4.03
CA GLU A 183 -14.24 9.76 5.00
C GLU A 183 -13.80 11.16 4.51
N PRO A 184 -14.56 11.80 3.60
CA PRO A 184 -14.17 13.09 3.02
C PRO A 184 -14.14 14.24 4.03
N SER A 185 -14.77 14.07 5.19
CA SER A 185 -14.78 15.06 6.27
C SER A 185 -13.42 15.19 6.98
N GLY A 186 -12.53 14.21 6.81
CA GLY A 186 -11.30 14.11 7.59
C GLY A 186 -11.52 13.82 9.08
N ALA A 187 -12.75 13.46 9.47
CA ALA A 187 -13.06 13.10 10.85
C ALA A 187 -12.41 11.75 11.20
N ILE A 188 -11.81 11.69 12.38
CA ILE A 188 -11.18 10.48 12.90
C ILE A 188 -11.46 10.35 14.38
N VAL A 189 -11.73 9.13 14.82
CA VAL A 189 -11.90 8.82 16.22
C VAL A 189 -10.57 8.28 16.75
N LEU A 190 -10.05 8.89 17.81
CA LEU A 190 -9.02 8.20 18.58
C LEU A 190 -9.72 7.12 19.42
N SER A 191 -9.25 5.88 19.28
CA SER A 191 -9.75 4.77 20.09
C SER A 191 -9.67 5.15 21.56
N PRO A 192 -10.70 4.85 22.38
CA PRO A 192 -10.68 5.15 23.81
C PRO A 192 -9.41 4.58 24.43
N GLY A 193 -8.57 5.48 24.92
CA GLY A 193 -7.25 5.16 25.43
C GLY A 193 -7.01 5.79 26.78
N TYR A 194 -5.80 5.54 27.27
CA TYR A 194 -5.30 6.09 28.50
C TYR A 194 -4.38 7.26 28.15
N LEU A 195 -4.84 8.49 28.39
CA LEU A 195 -4.01 9.68 28.25
C LEU A 195 -3.42 10.04 29.62
N GLN A 196 -2.10 9.98 29.72
CA GLN A 196 -1.37 10.45 30.90
C GLN A 196 -0.66 11.76 30.55
N TRP A 197 -1.06 12.85 31.21
CA TRP A 197 -0.36 14.12 31.11
C TRP A 197 0.80 14.14 32.11
N SER A 198 2.03 14.33 31.63
CA SER A 198 3.18 14.57 32.51
C SER A 198 2.95 15.84 33.34
N GLY A 199 3.29 15.81 34.64
CA GLY A 199 3.17 16.97 35.54
C GLY A 199 1.87 17.09 36.35
N THR A 200 0.88 16.22 36.17
CA THR A 200 -0.29 16.13 37.06
C THR A 200 -0.30 14.80 37.81
N THR A 201 -0.72 14.79 39.07
CA THR A 201 -0.80 13.58 39.91
C THR A 201 -1.68 12.52 39.25
N GLN A 202 -1.02 11.49 38.68
CA GLN A 202 -1.53 10.18 38.21
C GLN A 202 -3.07 10.02 38.16
N ARG A 203 -3.75 10.73 37.27
CA ARG A 203 -5.13 10.38 36.91
C ARG A 203 -5.15 9.97 35.46
N TRP A 204 -5.27 8.66 35.27
CA TRP A 204 -5.66 8.07 34.00
C TRP A 204 -7.08 8.54 33.68
N TYR A 205 -7.21 9.49 32.75
CA TYR A 205 -8.53 9.87 32.27
C TYR A 205 -8.96 8.88 31.21
N ARG A 206 -9.92 8.01 31.54
CA ARG A 206 -10.70 7.27 30.55
C ARG A 206 -11.67 8.26 29.91
N LYS A 207 -11.15 9.14 29.04
CA LYS A 207 -11.98 10.11 28.36
C LYS A 207 -12.68 9.39 27.20
N HIS A 208 -13.99 9.55 27.12
CA HIS A 208 -14.75 9.18 25.94
C HIS A 208 -14.10 9.84 24.72
N SER A 209 -14.00 9.07 23.63
CA SER A 209 -13.41 9.46 22.35
C SER A 209 -13.55 10.96 22.08
N LEU A 210 -12.43 11.70 22.15
CA LEU A 210 -12.43 13.06 21.65
C LEU A 210 -12.48 12.99 20.12
N PRO A 211 -13.41 13.69 19.45
CA PRO A 211 -13.39 13.75 18.00
C PRO A 211 -12.17 14.58 17.58
N PHE A 212 -11.33 14.01 16.72
CA PHE A 212 -10.25 14.73 16.06
C PHE A 212 -10.57 14.84 14.57
N THR A 213 -10.04 15.88 13.95
CA THR A 213 -9.91 15.96 12.50
C THR A 213 -8.44 15.84 12.16
N PHE A 214 -8.11 15.13 11.09
CA PHE A 214 -6.76 15.18 10.55
C PHE A 214 -6.65 16.23 9.45
N SER A 215 -5.46 16.77 9.30
CA SER A 215 -5.08 17.75 8.28
C SER A 215 -3.62 17.54 7.90
N GLN A 216 -3.15 18.24 6.87
CA GLN A 216 -1.73 18.24 6.46
C GLN A 216 -1.14 16.81 6.34
N VAL A 217 -1.86 15.93 5.64
CA VAL A 217 -1.43 14.57 5.37
C VAL A 217 -0.29 14.62 4.36
N THR A 218 0.91 14.20 4.78
CA THR A 218 2.10 14.10 3.94
C THR A 218 2.48 12.64 3.72
N ASP A 219 3.62 12.40 3.08
CA ASP A 219 4.12 11.04 2.87
C ASP A 219 4.63 10.36 4.15
N SER A 220 4.97 11.12 5.19
CA SER A 220 5.56 10.61 6.43
C SER A 220 4.80 10.98 7.69
N THR A 221 3.91 11.97 7.63
CA THR A 221 3.20 12.52 8.79
C THR A 221 1.75 12.89 8.48
N PHE A 222 0.94 13.10 9.50
CA PHE A 222 -0.37 13.73 9.44
C PHE A 222 -0.58 14.60 10.69
N THR A 223 -1.44 15.62 10.62
CA THR A 223 -1.68 16.51 11.76
C THR A 223 -3.05 16.25 12.36
N LEU A 224 -3.13 15.89 13.64
CA LEU A 224 -4.40 15.82 14.37
C LEU A 224 -4.75 17.18 14.99
N GLN A 225 -6.01 17.57 14.86
CA GLN A 225 -6.58 18.77 15.45
C GLN A 225 -7.83 18.37 16.25
N ALA A 226 -7.87 18.74 17.53
CA ALA A 226 -9.03 18.45 18.37
C ALA A 226 -10.24 19.29 17.94
N SER A 227 -11.42 18.67 17.83
CA SER A 227 -12.64 19.37 17.44
C SER A 227 -13.47 19.81 18.67
N GLN A 228 -13.47 21.12 18.90
CA GLN A 228 -14.40 21.92 19.71
C GLN A 228 -14.28 22.07 21.25
N GLY A 229 -14.48 23.35 21.59
CA GLY A 229 -14.78 24.01 22.86
C GLY A 229 -14.33 25.47 22.75
N SER A 230 -15.27 26.39 22.94
CA SER A 230 -15.15 27.81 22.64
C SER A 230 -14.12 28.50 23.53
N GLY A 231 -13.01 29.00 22.97
CA GLY A 231 -12.20 29.99 23.68
C GLY A 231 -10.80 30.24 23.15
N ASN A 232 -9.99 29.20 22.96
CA ASN A 232 -8.59 29.31 22.53
C ASN A 232 -8.28 28.18 21.55
N GLY A 233 -7.54 28.46 20.48
CA GLY A 233 -7.22 27.48 19.44
C GLY A 233 -6.75 26.16 20.03
N TYR A 234 -7.34 25.05 19.58
CA TYR A 234 -6.92 23.73 20.03
C TYR A 234 -5.52 23.42 19.54
N PRO A 235 -4.69 22.79 20.37
CA PRO A 235 -3.37 22.37 19.92
C PRO A 235 -3.53 21.35 18.80
N SER A 236 -2.78 21.56 17.71
CA SER A 236 -2.59 20.60 16.65
C SER A 236 -1.30 19.83 16.90
N ILE A 237 -1.26 18.56 16.53
CA ILE A 237 -0.06 17.72 16.69
C ILE A 237 0.25 16.95 15.41
N THR A 238 1.46 17.11 14.88
CA THR A 238 1.93 16.45 13.64
C THR A 238 2.52 15.08 13.95
N ILE A 239 1.76 14.01 13.75
CA ILE A 239 2.15 12.64 14.10
C ILE A 239 2.81 11.96 12.90
N PRO A 240 4.03 11.40 13.05
CA PRO A 240 4.57 10.49 12.06
C PRO A 240 3.80 9.16 12.06
N TYR A 241 3.58 8.59 10.88
CA TYR A 241 2.83 7.33 10.77
C TYR A 241 3.42 6.20 11.63
N GLY A 242 4.73 6.20 11.89
CA GLY A 242 5.40 5.18 12.71
C GLY A 242 4.87 5.07 14.15
N LEU A 243 4.12 6.06 14.63
CA LEU A 243 3.49 6.04 15.95
C LEU A 243 2.07 5.46 15.95
N ILE A 244 1.49 5.16 14.79
CA ILE A 244 0.25 4.41 14.69
C ILE A 244 0.55 2.93 14.97
N ARG A 245 -0.09 2.40 16.02
CA ARG A 245 -0.03 0.97 16.34
C ARG A 245 -1.02 0.20 15.49
N GLU A 246 -2.25 0.70 15.42
CA GLU A 246 -3.32 0.12 14.63
C GLU A 246 -4.22 1.21 14.05
N CYS A 247 -4.77 0.94 12.87
CA CYS A 247 -5.81 1.76 12.27
C CYS A 247 -6.86 0.85 11.63
N TRP A 248 -8.13 1.11 11.90
CA TRP A 248 -9.28 0.33 11.44
C TRP A 248 -10.52 1.22 11.28
N ARG A 249 -11.63 0.67 10.78
CA ARG A 249 -12.95 1.30 10.85
C ARG A 249 -13.76 0.67 11.96
N ASP A 250 -14.35 1.48 12.83
CA ASP A 250 -15.19 0.98 13.92
C ASP A 250 -16.56 0.49 13.43
N GLY A 251 -17.43 0.08 14.35
CA GLY A 251 -18.79 -0.39 14.02
C GLY A 251 -19.71 0.67 13.41
N HIS A 252 -19.31 1.95 13.44
CA HIS A 252 -20.01 3.06 12.77
C HIS A 252 -19.35 3.43 11.43
N GLY A 253 -18.33 2.69 11.02
CA GLY A 253 -17.56 2.96 9.81
C GLY A 253 -16.57 4.10 9.96
N GLN A 254 -16.37 4.67 11.15
CA GLN A 254 -15.47 5.81 11.34
C GLN A 254 -14.01 5.33 11.39
N PRO A 255 -13.07 6.02 10.71
CA PRO A 255 -11.66 5.73 10.85
C PRO A 255 -11.28 5.87 12.33
N THR A 256 -10.62 4.85 12.86
CA THR A 256 -10.20 4.79 14.27
C THR A 256 -8.70 4.51 14.35
N LEU A 257 -8.00 5.27 15.19
CA LEU A 257 -6.57 5.10 15.44
C LEU A 257 -6.29 4.63 16.86
N LEU A 258 -5.37 3.68 16.96
CA LEU A 258 -4.62 3.41 18.18
C LEU A 258 -3.21 3.98 18.02
N LEU A 259 -2.89 4.93 18.88
CA LEU A 259 -1.61 5.63 18.91
C LEU A 259 -0.91 5.33 20.23
N HIS A 260 0.43 5.34 20.21
CA HIS A 260 1.24 5.39 21.44
C HIS A 260 2.10 6.64 21.36
N LEU A 261 1.72 7.66 22.13
CA LEU A 261 2.37 8.98 22.10
C LEU A 261 2.72 9.42 23.53
N ASP A 262 3.94 9.94 23.69
CA ASP A 262 4.32 10.76 24.82
C ASP A 262 4.35 12.22 24.36
N ILE A 263 3.53 13.06 24.99
CA ILE A 263 3.39 14.48 24.62
C ILE A 263 3.65 15.36 25.83
N GLU A 264 4.35 16.48 25.61
CA GLU A 264 4.59 17.52 26.60
C GLU A 264 4.23 18.90 26.04
N TYR A 265 3.98 19.86 26.93
CA TYR A 265 3.88 21.26 26.55
C TYR A 265 5.27 21.89 26.60
N ASP A 266 5.66 22.57 25.52
CA ASP A 266 6.88 23.38 25.52
C ASP A 266 6.71 24.67 26.35
N GLN A 267 7.78 25.47 26.43
CA GLN A 267 7.78 26.73 27.17
C GLN A 267 6.78 27.78 26.63
N ASN A 268 6.31 27.61 25.38
CA ASN A 268 5.33 28.47 24.73
C ASN A 268 3.90 27.94 24.87
N GLY A 269 3.71 26.78 25.51
CA GLY A 269 2.41 26.11 25.62
C GLY A 269 2.00 25.35 24.35
N GLU A 270 2.94 25.05 23.45
CA GLU A 270 2.70 24.21 22.28
C GLU A 270 2.94 22.73 22.62
N LEU A 271 2.12 21.82 22.09
CA LEU A 271 2.34 20.38 22.24
C LEU A 271 3.54 19.93 21.41
N ARG A 272 4.48 19.22 22.04
CA ARG A 272 5.60 18.56 21.38
C ARG A 272 5.65 17.09 21.75
N PHE A 273 6.19 16.26 20.87
CA PHE A 273 6.54 14.89 21.24
C PHE A 273 7.73 14.94 22.18
N VAL A 274 7.63 14.20 23.27
CA VAL A 274 8.83 13.80 23.99
C VAL A 274 9.49 12.78 23.07
N ASP A 275 10.72 13.02 22.59
CA ASP A 275 11.51 12.02 21.88
C ASP A 275 11.86 10.88 22.86
N GLY A 276 10.86 10.06 23.14
CA GLY A 276 10.99 8.82 23.85
C GLY A 276 11.56 7.82 22.86
N HIS A 277 12.84 7.50 22.99
CA HIS A 277 13.31 6.21 22.50
C HIS A 277 12.29 5.15 22.94
N PRO A 278 11.73 4.34 22.02
CA PRO A 278 10.89 3.23 22.43
C PRO A 278 11.78 2.32 23.29
N GLN A 279 11.61 2.40 24.62
CA GLN A 279 12.14 1.36 25.49
C GLN A 279 11.18 0.18 25.37
N GLY A 280 11.49 -0.73 24.44
CA GLY A 280 10.75 -1.97 24.21
C GLY A 280 10.69 -2.36 22.74
#